data_AF-A0A8T5SK58-F1
#
_entry.id   AF-A0A8T5SK58-F1
#
_cell.length_a   1.000
_cell.length_b   1.000
_cell.length_c   1.000
_cell.angle_alpha   90.00
_cell.angle_beta   90.00
_cell.angle_gamma   90.00
#
_symmetry.space_group_name_H-M   'P 1'
#
loop_
_entity.id
_entity.type
_entity.pdbx_description
1 polymer ?
#
loop_
_entity_poly.entity_id
_entity_poly.type
_entity_poly.pdbx_seq_one_letter_code
_entity_poly.pdbx_strand_id
1 'polypeptide(L)'
;IRSGGLANIKAKKIKKSLMEIKKREGKIDLEFLADYKPDDAEEYLVSLDGVGPKTAACVLIFSFNFPIMPVDTHVHRLSNRIGLVTTKTPEKTQEAMKLIIPEENIYSFHLNIIEHGRKVCKASRPLCSECFLTDFCDYFQENVKKAS
;
A
#
# COMPACT_ATOMS: atom_id res chain seq x y z
N ILE A 1 -10.82 -16.24 13.64
CA ILE A 1 -10.75 -14.80 13.23
C ILE A 1 -12.06 -14.01 13.44
N ARG A 2 -12.91 -14.36 14.42
CA ARG A 2 -14.26 -13.79 14.60
C ARG A 2 -14.29 -12.30 14.96
N SER A 3 -13.28 -11.80 15.66
CA SER A 3 -13.17 -10.41 16.11
C SER A 3 -12.79 -9.40 15.01
N GLY A 4 -12.32 -9.85 13.84
CA GLY A 4 -11.70 -8.97 12.84
C GLY A 4 -12.62 -8.43 11.73
N GLY A 5 -13.94 -8.55 11.89
CA GLY A 5 -14.92 -8.22 10.85
C GLY A 5 -14.85 -9.12 9.60
N LEU A 6 -15.98 -9.33 8.93
CA LEU A 6 -16.08 -10.17 7.71
C LEU A 6 -15.51 -11.60 7.87
N ALA A 7 -15.54 -12.14 9.09
CA ALA A 7 -14.83 -13.37 9.47
C ALA A 7 -15.19 -14.57 8.58
N ASN A 8 -16.47 -14.72 8.22
CA ASN A 8 -16.94 -15.82 7.37
C ASN A 8 -16.38 -15.74 5.95
N ILE A 9 -16.26 -14.53 5.39
CA ILE A 9 -15.69 -14.32 4.05
C ILE A 9 -14.19 -14.55 4.09
N LYS A 10 -13.50 -13.96 5.07
CA LYS A 10 -12.04 -14.10 5.24
C LYS A 10 -11.63 -15.57 5.44
N ALA A 11 -12.34 -16.32 6.28
CA ALA A 11 -12.00 -17.72 6.55
C ALA A 11 -12.10 -18.59 5.29
N LYS A 12 -13.15 -18.38 4.48
CA LYS A 12 -13.32 -19.09 3.20
C LYS A 12 -12.19 -18.75 2.23
N LYS A 13 -11.86 -17.47 2.09
CA LYS A 13 -10.78 -16.99 1.20
C LYS A 13 -9.42 -17.53 1.61
N ILE A 14 -9.05 -17.43 2.90
CA ILE A 14 -7.80 -17.98 3.44
C ILE A 14 -7.69 -19.47 3.09
N LYS A 15 -8.72 -20.27 3.39
CA LYS A 15 -8.71 -21.71 3.11
C LYS A 15 -8.51 -21.98 1.60
N LYS A 16 -9.18 -21.22 0.74
CA LYS A 16 -9.07 -21.34 -0.72
C LYS A 16 -7.67 -20.97 -1.21
N SER A 17 -7.08 -19.87 -0.75
CA SER A 17 -5.71 -19.49 -1.11
C SER A 17 -4.69 -20.56 -0.69
N LEU A 18 -4.79 -21.09 0.54
CA LEU A 18 -3.89 -22.14 1.02
C LEU A 18 -4.01 -23.44 0.19
N MET A 19 -5.24 -23.82 -0.18
CA MET A 19 -5.49 -24.98 -1.03
C MET A 19 -4.94 -24.77 -2.44
N GLU A 20 -5.08 -23.57 -2.99
CA GLU A 20 -4.58 -23.23 -4.32
C GLU A 20 -3.04 -23.22 -4.35
N ILE A 21 -2.39 -22.62 -3.35
CA ILE A 21 -0.92 -22.66 -3.21
C ILE A 21 -0.45 -24.12 -3.12
N LYS A 22 -1.04 -24.93 -2.23
CA LYS A 22 -0.67 -26.34 -2.12
C LYS A 22 -0.86 -27.11 -3.44
N LYS A 23 -1.90 -26.79 -4.20
CA LYS A 23 -2.19 -27.41 -5.49
C LYS A 23 -1.13 -27.05 -6.54
N ARG A 24 -0.70 -25.79 -6.59
CA ARG A 24 0.29 -25.31 -7.57
C ARG A 24 1.71 -25.72 -7.21
N GLU A 25 2.07 -25.62 -5.94
CA GLU A 25 3.47 -25.71 -5.46
C GLU A 25 3.77 -26.97 -4.64
N GLY A 26 2.78 -27.82 -4.38
CA GLY A 26 2.91 -29.05 -3.59
C GLY A 26 2.98 -28.86 -2.06
N LYS A 27 3.37 -27.67 -1.58
CA LYS A 27 3.39 -27.28 -0.17
C LYS A 27 2.71 -25.94 0.06
N ILE A 28 2.29 -25.67 1.30
CA ILE A 28 1.73 -24.37 1.70
C ILE A 28 2.90 -23.48 2.11
N ASP A 29 3.49 -22.83 1.12
CA ASP A 29 4.67 -21.99 1.27
C ASP A 29 4.69 -20.93 0.17
N LEU A 30 5.44 -19.85 0.37
CA LEU A 30 5.67 -18.78 -0.60
C LEU A 30 7.17 -18.51 -0.83
N GLU A 31 8.09 -19.23 -0.18
CA GLU A 31 9.55 -19.00 -0.30
C GLU A 31 10.06 -18.97 -1.75
N PHE A 32 9.44 -19.74 -2.66
CA PHE A 32 9.79 -19.76 -4.08
C PHE A 32 9.62 -18.40 -4.78
N LEU A 33 8.83 -17.48 -4.21
CA LEU A 33 8.69 -16.12 -4.74
C LEU A 33 9.98 -15.30 -4.60
N ALA A 34 10.93 -15.71 -3.76
CA ALA A 34 12.22 -15.04 -3.64
C ALA A 34 13.04 -15.10 -4.95
N ASP A 35 12.79 -16.11 -5.78
CA ASP A 35 13.48 -16.30 -7.06
C ASP A 35 12.77 -15.59 -8.24
N TYR A 36 11.62 -14.96 -7.99
CA TYR A 36 10.82 -14.31 -9.02
C TYR A 36 11.27 -12.85 -9.23
N LYS A 37 10.96 -12.31 -10.41
CA LYS A 37 10.97 -10.85 -10.57
C LYS A 37 9.81 -10.23 -9.78
N PRO A 38 9.95 -8.99 -9.31
CA PRO A 38 8.92 -8.35 -8.48
C PRO A 38 7.52 -8.36 -9.10
N ASP A 39 7.40 -8.04 -10.39
CA ASP A 39 6.09 -8.00 -11.08
C ASP A 39 5.49 -9.40 -11.24
N ASP A 40 6.30 -10.43 -11.52
CA ASP A 40 5.84 -11.83 -11.64
C ASP A 40 5.33 -12.36 -10.28
N ALA A 41 6.02 -12.00 -9.19
CA ALA A 41 5.60 -12.35 -7.84
C ALA A 41 4.32 -11.62 -7.42
N GLU A 42 4.15 -10.36 -7.83
CA GLU A 42 2.92 -9.59 -7.63
C GLU A 42 1.74 -10.23 -8.38
N GLU A 43 1.93 -10.61 -9.64
CA GLU A 43 0.90 -11.28 -10.45
C GLU A 43 0.51 -12.63 -9.84
N TYR A 44 1.49 -13.44 -9.40
CA TYR A 44 1.22 -14.69 -8.71
C TYR A 44 0.31 -14.48 -7.50
N LEU A 45 0.65 -13.54 -6.63
CA LEU A 45 -0.10 -13.28 -5.41
C LEU A 45 -1.51 -12.75 -5.73
N VAL A 46 -1.65 -11.82 -6.67
CA VAL A 46 -2.95 -11.25 -7.08
C VAL A 46 -3.86 -12.33 -7.71
N SER A 47 -3.28 -13.38 -8.31
CA SER A 47 -4.06 -14.51 -8.84
C SER A 47 -4.76 -15.35 -7.76
N LEU A 48 -4.39 -15.19 -6.48
CA LEU A 48 -5.02 -15.90 -5.36
C LEU A 48 -6.32 -15.21 -4.94
N ASP A 49 -7.42 -15.97 -4.84
CA ASP A 49 -8.72 -15.43 -4.45
C ASP A 49 -8.67 -14.75 -3.07
N GLY A 50 -8.94 -13.44 -3.06
CA GLY A 50 -8.91 -12.62 -1.84
C GLY A 50 -7.64 -11.82 -1.64
N VAL A 51 -6.65 -11.97 -2.52
CA VAL A 51 -5.44 -11.16 -2.53
C VAL A 51 -5.57 -10.11 -3.62
N GLY A 52 -5.66 -8.84 -3.22
CA GLY A 52 -5.61 -7.71 -4.14
C GLY A 52 -4.20 -7.09 -4.21
N PRO A 53 -3.97 -6.12 -5.11
CA PRO A 53 -2.64 -5.51 -5.33
C PRO A 53 -1.99 -4.99 -4.05
N LYS A 54 -2.75 -4.33 -3.17
CA LYS A 54 -2.25 -3.84 -1.88
C LYS A 54 -1.76 -4.98 -0.97
N THR A 55 -2.50 -6.09 -0.91
CA THR A 55 -2.13 -7.23 -0.07
C THR A 55 -0.91 -7.93 -0.63
N ALA A 56 -0.83 -8.11 -1.95
CA ALA A 56 0.35 -8.65 -2.63
C ALA A 56 1.59 -7.79 -2.34
N ALA A 57 1.51 -6.48 -2.58
CA ALA A 57 2.59 -5.54 -2.29
C ALA A 57 3.07 -5.62 -0.83
N CYS A 58 2.14 -5.72 0.14
CA CYS A 58 2.54 -5.91 1.54
C CYS A 58 3.36 -7.18 1.76
N VAL A 59 2.94 -8.31 1.20
CA VAL A 59 3.70 -9.57 1.34
C VAL A 59 5.09 -9.42 0.72
N LEU A 60 5.18 -8.84 -0.48
CA LEU A 60 6.44 -8.72 -1.22
C LEU A 60 7.43 -7.78 -0.55
N ILE A 61 6.98 -6.63 -0.06
CA ILE A 61 7.87 -5.67 0.61
C ILE A 61 8.31 -6.16 2.00
N PHE A 62 7.40 -6.75 2.79
CA PHE A 62 7.69 -7.10 4.18
C PHE A 62 8.33 -8.47 4.35
N SER A 63 8.09 -9.41 3.44
CA SER A 63 8.64 -10.77 3.53
C SER A 63 9.81 -11.03 2.57
N PHE A 64 9.87 -10.33 1.44
CA PHE A 64 10.86 -10.58 0.37
C PHE A 64 11.74 -9.36 0.07
N ASN A 65 11.52 -8.22 0.73
CA ASN A 65 12.23 -6.97 0.50
C ASN A 65 12.16 -6.49 -0.97
N PHE A 66 11.09 -6.85 -1.69
CA PHE A 66 10.89 -6.35 -3.04
C PHE A 66 10.46 -4.88 -3.00
N PRO A 67 10.95 -4.03 -3.93
CA PRO A 67 10.68 -2.60 -3.96
C PRO A 67 9.28 -2.29 -4.52
N ILE A 68 8.24 -2.88 -3.93
CA ILE A 68 6.83 -2.69 -4.34
C ILE A 68 6.10 -1.97 -3.20
N MET A 69 5.69 -0.73 -3.45
CA MET A 69 5.03 0.07 -2.43
C MET A 69 3.56 -0.33 -2.25
N PRO A 70 3.12 -0.77 -1.06
CA PRO A 70 1.71 -0.96 -0.79
C PRO A 70 1.03 0.41 -0.63
N VAL A 71 -0.06 0.62 -1.36
CA VAL A 71 -0.87 1.84 -1.22
C VAL A 71 -2.15 1.56 -0.44
N ASP A 72 -2.25 2.15 0.75
CA ASP A 72 -3.49 2.20 1.53
C ASP A 72 -4.18 3.58 1.44
N THR A 73 -5.22 3.79 2.24
CA THR A 73 -5.96 5.06 2.26
C THR A 73 -5.14 6.24 2.78
N HIS A 74 -4.11 6.01 3.59
CA HIS A 74 -3.20 7.06 4.07
C HIS A 74 -2.22 7.42 2.96
N VAL A 75 -1.54 6.42 2.38
CA VAL A 75 -0.60 6.62 1.28
C VAL A 75 -1.29 7.33 0.12
N HIS A 76 -2.42 6.80 -0.35
CA HIS A 76 -3.17 7.38 -1.47
C HIS A 76 -3.54 8.85 -1.21
N ARG A 77 -4.09 9.15 -0.02
CA ARG A 77 -4.51 10.51 0.33
C ARG A 77 -3.33 11.47 0.43
N LEU A 78 -2.25 11.07 1.12
CA LEU A 78 -1.11 11.97 1.33
C LEU A 78 -0.37 12.22 0.04
N SER A 79 -0.10 11.19 -0.77
CA SER A 79 0.61 11.37 -2.03
C SER A 79 -0.15 12.30 -2.97
N ASN A 80 -1.49 12.22 -3.02
CA ASN A 80 -2.30 13.17 -3.79
C ASN A 80 -2.37 14.57 -3.16
N ARG A 81 -2.41 14.69 -1.82
CA ARG A 81 -2.46 16.01 -1.15
C ARG A 81 -1.14 16.78 -1.26
N ILE A 82 -0.02 16.08 -1.16
CA ILE A 82 1.31 16.68 -1.26
C ILE A 82 1.58 17.12 -2.70
N GLY A 83 1.02 16.41 -3.69
CA GLY A 83 1.28 16.67 -5.11
C GLY A 83 2.26 15.67 -5.74
N LEU A 84 2.57 14.57 -5.05
CA LEU A 84 3.44 13.52 -5.60
C LEU A 84 2.79 12.79 -6.77
N VAL A 85 1.47 12.60 -6.72
CA VAL A 85 0.69 11.96 -7.78
C VAL A 85 -0.64 12.68 -7.99
N THR A 86 -1.22 12.51 -9.18
CA THR A 86 -2.59 12.93 -9.49
C THR A 86 -3.40 11.72 -9.97
N THR A 87 -3.94 10.96 -9.03
CA THR A 87 -4.56 9.65 -9.28
C THR A 87 -5.90 9.52 -8.56
N LYS A 88 -6.86 8.83 -9.20
CA LYS A 88 -8.22 8.68 -8.66
C LYS A 88 -8.42 7.44 -7.78
N THR A 89 -7.52 6.45 -7.89
CA THR A 89 -7.66 5.18 -7.17
C THR A 89 -6.33 4.77 -6.55
N PRO A 90 -6.34 4.02 -5.42
CA PRO A 90 -5.13 3.50 -4.79
C PRO A 90 -4.28 2.65 -5.74
N GLU A 91 -4.90 1.88 -6.63
CA GLU A 91 -4.20 1.03 -7.60
C GLU A 91 -3.38 1.89 -8.57
N LYS A 92 -3.97 2.96 -9.10
CA LYS A 92 -3.25 3.92 -9.96
C LYS A 92 -2.15 4.66 -9.22
N THR A 93 -2.35 4.95 -7.92
CA THR A 93 -1.26 5.49 -7.11
C THR A 93 -0.14 4.46 -6.98
N GLN A 94 -0.43 3.18 -6.73
CA GLN A 94 0.60 2.14 -6.60
C GLN A 94 1.46 2.04 -7.85
N GLU A 95 0.83 2.05 -9.03
CA GLU A 95 1.51 2.09 -10.33
C GLU A 95 2.39 3.34 -10.47
N ALA A 96 1.87 4.52 -10.14
CA ALA A 96 2.63 5.78 -10.25
C ALA A 96 3.80 5.85 -9.27
N MET A 97 3.64 5.33 -8.04
CA MET A 97 4.69 5.37 -7.01
C MET A 97 5.93 4.55 -7.39
N LYS A 98 5.77 3.48 -8.20
CA LYS A 98 6.91 2.70 -8.75
C LYS A 98 7.90 3.58 -9.52
N LEU A 99 7.46 4.71 -10.08
CA LEU A 99 8.29 5.60 -10.91
C LEU A 99 8.84 6.82 -10.15
N ILE A 100 8.34 7.08 -8.93
CA ILE A 100 8.60 8.34 -8.21
C ILE A 100 9.57 8.12 -7.05
N ILE A 101 9.41 7.01 -6.33
CA ILE A 101 10.21 6.74 -5.14
C ILE A 101 11.38 5.82 -5.52
N PRO A 102 12.64 6.20 -5.22
CA PRO A 102 13.78 5.32 -5.41
C PRO A 102 13.58 3.99 -4.69
N GLU A 103 13.93 2.88 -5.32
CA GLU A 103 13.67 1.52 -4.84
C GLU A 103 14.16 1.30 -3.40
N GLU A 104 15.35 1.81 -3.08
CA GLU A 104 15.99 1.73 -1.76
C GLU A 104 15.21 2.45 -0.66
N ASN A 105 14.37 3.41 -1.03
CA ASN A 105 13.63 4.24 -0.09
C ASN A 105 12.18 3.78 0.11
N ILE A 106 11.65 2.89 -0.73
CA ILE A 106 10.23 2.51 -0.74
C ILE A 106 9.73 2.03 0.63
N TYR A 107 10.52 1.19 1.31
CA TYR A 107 10.18 0.68 2.64
C TYR A 107 10.04 1.80 3.67
N SER A 108 11.09 2.64 3.80
CA SER A 108 11.10 3.74 4.76
C SER A 108 10.00 4.77 4.45
N PHE A 109 9.80 5.06 3.17
CA PHE A 109 8.77 5.97 2.70
C PHE A 109 7.37 5.46 3.07
N HIS A 110 7.08 4.18 2.84
CA HIS A 110 5.80 3.56 3.19
C HIS A 110 5.46 3.68 4.68
N LEU A 111 6.43 3.41 5.56
CA LEU A 111 6.21 3.54 7.01
C LEU A 111 6.00 5.00 7.42
N ASN A 112 6.86 5.90 6.94
CA ASN A 112 6.82 7.31 7.30
C ASN A 112 5.54 8.00 6.82
N ILE A 113 5.08 7.71 5.60
CA ILE A 113 3.85 8.32 5.07
C ILE A 113 2.61 7.82 5.79
N ILE A 114 2.55 6.53 6.17
CA ILE A 114 1.44 6.00 6.97
C ILE A 114 1.39 6.69 8.34
N GLU A 115 2.54 6.81 8.99
CA GLU A 115 2.63 7.43 10.30
C GLU A 115 2.23 8.91 10.26
N HIS A 116 2.74 9.65 9.27
CA HIS A 116 2.35 11.04 9.04
C HIS A 116 0.85 11.17 8.76
N GLY A 117 0.29 10.26 7.96
CA GLY A 117 -1.12 10.25 7.61
C GLY A 117 -2.05 9.85 8.76
N ARG A 118 -1.54 9.20 9.81
CA ARG A 118 -2.28 8.89 11.04
C ARG A 118 -2.21 10.03 12.05
N LYS A 119 -1.02 10.59 12.26
CA LYS A 119 -0.78 11.59 13.31
C LYS A 119 -1.12 13.01 12.88
N VAL A 120 -0.75 13.40 11.65
CA VAL A 120 -0.78 14.80 11.19
C VAL A 120 -1.78 15.00 10.06
N CYS A 121 -1.55 14.37 8.90
CA CYS A 121 -2.38 14.57 7.71
C CYS A 121 -3.62 13.64 7.71
N LYS A 122 -4.47 13.85 8.71
CA LYS A 122 -5.71 13.10 8.94
C LYS A 122 -6.70 13.27 7.78
N ALA A 123 -7.58 12.29 7.59
CA ALA A 123 -8.56 12.30 6.50
C ALA A 123 -9.49 13.53 6.59
N SER A 124 -10.01 13.80 7.79
CA SER A 124 -10.74 15.02 8.12
C SER A 124 -9.88 15.90 9.01
N ARG A 125 -9.96 17.23 8.81
CA ARG A 125 -9.28 18.26 9.61
C ARG A 125 -7.78 17.94 9.83
N PRO A 126 -6.96 17.91 8.76
CA PRO A 126 -5.51 17.70 8.90
C PRO A 126 -4.88 18.80 9.75
N LEU A 127 -3.86 18.45 10.54
CA LEU A 127 -3.13 19.38 11.41
C LEU A 127 -2.05 20.12 10.62
N CYS A 128 -2.46 20.90 9.62
CA CYS A 128 -1.53 21.55 8.70
C CYS A 128 -0.56 22.52 9.38
N SER A 129 -0.97 23.18 10.48
CA SER A 129 -0.10 24.04 11.28
C SER A 129 1.08 23.32 11.96
N GLU A 130 0.97 22.00 12.12
CA GLU A 130 2.00 21.14 12.72
C GLU A 130 2.76 20.32 11.65
N CYS A 131 2.45 20.53 10.37
CA CYS A 131 2.98 19.73 9.28
C CYS A 131 4.24 20.37 8.70
N PHE A 132 5.37 19.67 8.75
CA PHE A 132 6.63 20.14 8.17
C PHE A 132 6.65 20.16 6.63
N LEU A 133 5.63 19.59 5.98
CA LEU A 133 5.53 19.49 4.52
C LEU A 133 4.73 20.63 3.89
N THR A 134 4.25 21.62 4.67
CA THR A 134 3.34 22.67 4.15
C THR A 134 3.89 23.42 2.95
N ASP A 135 5.19 23.70 2.95
CA ASP A 135 5.84 24.45 1.87
C ASP A 135 5.88 23.68 0.54
N PHE A 136 5.77 22.35 0.61
CA PHE A 136 5.78 21.43 -0.53
C PHE A 136 4.43 20.76 -0.78
N CYS A 137 3.36 21.21 -0.11
CA CYS A 137 2.06 20.53 -0.13
C CYS A 137 1.01 21.33 -0.90
N ASP A 138 0.67 20.84 -2.10
CA ASP A 138 -0.33 21.46 -2.98
C ASP A 138 -1.67 21.70 -2.27
N TYR A 139 -2.16 20.70 -1.52
CA TYR A 139 -3.40 20.80 -0.76
C TYR A 139 -3.38 21.98 0.23
N PHE A 140 -2.27 22.18 0.94
CA PHE A 140 -2.14 23.27 1.90
C PHE A 140 -2.14 24.63 1.20
N GLN A 141 -1.33 24.77 0.14
CA GLN A 141 -1.20 26.03 -0.60
C GLN A 141 -2.54 26.43 -1.25
N GLU A 142 -3.32 25.46 -1.73
CA GLU A 142 -4.57 25.72 -2.43
C GLU A 142 -5.78 25.88 -1.51
N ASN A 143 -5.88 25.08 -0.45
CA ASN A 143 -7.13 24.94 0.31
C ASN A 143 -7.06 25.53 1.73
N VAL A 144 -5.86 25.62 2.32
CA VAL A 144 -5.71 26.03 3.72
C VAL A 144 -5.14 27.45 3.80
N LYS A 145 -4.03 27.71 3.10
CA LYS A 145 -3.36 29.01 3.10
C LYS A 145 -4.21 30.12 2.49
N LYS A 146 -4.94 29.83 1.40
CA LYS A 146 -5.86 30.80 0.76
C LYS A 146 -7.11 31.10 1.59
N ALA A 147 -7.45 30.23 2.54
CA ALA A 147 -8.62 30.37 3.40
C ALA A 147 -8.30 31.02 4.76
N SER A 148 -7.01 31.27 5.03
CA SER A 148 -6.49 31.92 6.25
C SER A 148 -6.11 33.36 5.96
#